data_AF-A0A8W8LES4-F1
#
_entry.id   AF-A0A8W8LES4-F1
#
_cell.length_a   1.000
_cell.length_b   1.000
_cell.length_c   1.000
_cell.angle_alpha   90.00
_cell.angle_beta   90.00
_cell.angle_gamma   90.00
#
_symmetry.space_group_name_H-M   'P 1'
#
loop_
_entity.id
_entity.type
_entity.pdbx_description
1 polymer ?
#
loop_
_entity_poly.entity_id
_entity_poly.type
_entity_poly.pdbx_seq_one_letter_code
_entity_poly.pdbx_strand_id
1 'polypeptide(L)'
;MEDEEKTGNGTGRQEGSKYISPSIFIEREEVVVPDGGWGWFIVFGSFLCHFIIRGMDRSAGLLYLYFLERFRQSAATTAWATTIASAIRFMLGPLCSFLCNKFSCRHVVIVGSLILTVTLIMTAYAPNLETVFVTFGFIGGFGRSLVYAPAVMIVGIYFNKKRGIAVGLATSGVGFGSFAAPVIVEMAFHFYGYSGGFYILAGFAINLCIAGMLFRPLQKQRLLMAFDKRQEFKKIAITLILTVCKWN
;
A
#
# COMPACT_ATOMS: atom_id res chain seq x y z
N MET A 1 -41.39 -57.73 34.26
CA MET A 1 -41.11 -56.29 34.12
C MET A 1 -40.37 -56.12 32.78
N GLU A 2 -40.98 -56.37 31.61
CA GLU A 2 -42.29 -55.84 31.14
C GLU A 2 -42.37 -54.34 31.50
N ASP A 3 -42.27 -53.42 30.54
CA ASP A 3 -43.32 -53.26 29.53
C ASP A 3 -42.82 -52.99 28.09
N GLU A 4 -43.43 -53.73 27.17
CA GLU A 4 -43.55 -53.50 25.75
C GLU A 4 -44.70 -52.51 25.43
N GLU A 5 -44.48 -51.70 24.40
CA GLU A 5 -45.38 -51.48 23.24
C GLU A 5 -46.76 -50.77 23.38
N LYS A 6 -46.94 -49.72 22.54
CA LYS A 6 -48.08 -49.50 21.60
C LYS A 6 -47.83 -48.22 20.76
N THR A 7 -47.32 -48.34 19.53
CA THR A 7 -48.01 -48.48 18.22
C THR A 7 -48.93 -47.31 17.82
N GLY A 8 -48.66 -46.70 16.66
CA GLY A 8 -49.53 -45.67 16.08
C GLY A 8 -49.06 -45.11 14.73
N ASN A 9 -49.10 -45.98 13.71
CA ASN A 9 -48.90 -45.81 12.26
C ASN A 9 -49.43 -44.51 11.62
N GLY A 10 -48.86 -44.07 10.48
CA GLY A 10 -49.61 -43.30 9.48
C GLY A 10 -48.87 -42.19 8.72
N THR A 11 -48.34 -42.56 7.56
CA THR A 11 -47.83 -41.69 6.48
C THR A 11 -48.75 -40.54 6.08
N GLY A 12 -48.20 -39.33 5.97
CA GLY A 12 -48.83 -38.16 5.35
C GLY A 12 -47.78 -37.16 4.85
N ARG A 13 -47.45 -37.25 3.57
CA ARG A 13 -46.54 -36.36 2.84
C ARG A 13 -47.29 -35.07 2.47
N GLN A 14 -46.88 -33.93 3.02
CA GLN A 14 -47.06 -32.58 2.44
C GLN A 14 -45.85 -31.73 2.92
N GLU A 15 -44.77 -31.67 2.14
CA GLU A 15 -44.49 -30.55 1.21
C GLU A 15 -44.86 -29.17 1.76
N GLY A 16 -44.06 -28.71 2.74
CA GLY A 16 -43.95 -27.31 3.12
C GLY A 16 -42.52 -26.85 2.88
N SER A 17 -42.26 -26.38 1.65
CA SER A 17 -41.01 -25.73 1.24
C SER A 17 -40.73 -24.52 2.15
N LYS A 18 -39.98 -24.75 3.24
CA LYS A 18 -39.23 -23.69 3.89
C LYS A 18 -38.10 -23.33 2.94
N TYR A 19 -38.34 -22.29 2.14
CA TYR A 19 -37.28 -21.52 1.51
C TYR A 19 -36.37 -20.99 2.62
N ILE A 20 -35.37 -21.78 2.99
CA ILE A 20 -34.25 -21.32 3.79
C ILE A 20 -33.48 -20.40 2.86
N SER A 21 -33.70 -19.09 3.01
CA SER A 21 -32.85 -18.07 2.42
C SER A 21 -31.39 -18.45 2.69
N PRO A 22 -30.51 -18.50 1.67
CA PRO A 22 -29.08 -18.65 1.88
C PRO A 22 -28.51 -17.32 2.38
N SER A 23 -28.95 -16.86 3.55
CA SER A 23 -28.32 -15.80 4.30
C SER A 23 -27.03 -16.35 4.91
N ILE A 24 -25.96 -16.29 4.13
CA ILE A 24 -24.62 -15.85 4.57
C ILE A 24 -24.26 -16.30 6.00
N PHE A 25 -24.17 -17.61 6.21
CA PHE A 25 -23.26 -18.13 7.24
C PHE A 25 -21.93 -18.40 6.55
N ILE A 26 -21.21 -17.31 6.24
CA ILE A 26 -19.75 -17.40 6.17
C ILE A 26 -19.35 -17.72 7.60
N GLU A 27 -19.15 -19.00 7.89
CA GLU A 27 -18.36 -19.40 9.04
C GLU A 27 -17.06 -18.62 8.91
N ARG A 28 -16.93 -17.56 9.71
CA ARG A 28 -15.76 -16.70 9.72
C ARG A 28 -14.67 -17.53 10.38
N GLU A 29 -14.11 -18.47 9.62
CA GLU A 29 -12.93 -19.21 9.98
C GLU A 29 -11.93 -18.17 10.49
N GLU A 30 -11.68 -18.16 11.80
CA GLU A 30 -10.89 -17.11 12.42
C GLU A 30 -9.54 -17.07 11.71
N VAL A 31 -9.16 -15.89 11.23
CA VAL A 31 -7.85 -15.72 10.59
C VAL A 31 -6.83 -15.98 11.69
N VAL A 32 -6.20 -17.17 11.67
CA VAL A 32 -5.06 -17.44 12.54
C VAL A 32 -3.93 -16.55 12.05
N VAL A 33 -3.88 -15.34 12.60
CA VAL A 33 -2.77 -14.41 12.36
C VAL A 33 -1.52 -15.01 12.99
N PRO A 34 -0.38 -15.01 12.30
CA PRO A 34 0.81 -15.66 12.83
C PRO A 34 1.33 -15.02 14.12
N ASP A 35 1.01 -13.74 14.39
CA ASP A 35 1.45 -12.95 15.56
C ASP A 35 2.96 -13.13 15.89
N GLY A 36 3.77 -13.39 14.85
CA GLY A 36 5.17 -13.81 14.95
C GLY A 36 5.75 -14.39 13.65
N GLY A 37 6.92 -15.03 13.76
CA GLY A 37 7.65 -15.64 12.65
C GLY A 37 8.05 -14.62 11.57
N TRP A 38 7.61 -14.84 10.33
CA TRP A 38 7.88 -13.94 9.20
C TRP A 38 7.30 -12.52 9.39
N GLY A 39 6.32 -12.36 10.29
CA GLY A 39 5.75 -11.04 10.61
C GLY A 39 6.81 -10.03 11.08
N TRP A 40 7.87 -10.47 11.76
CA TRP A 40 8.94 -9.56 12.21
C TRP A 40 9.80 -9.03 11.06
N PHE A 41 10.05 -9.84 10.02
CA PHE A 41 10.69 -9.35 8.79
C PHE A 41 9.81 -8.33 8.07
N ILE A 42 8.49 -8.50 8.11
CA ILE A 42 7.55 -7.52 7.55
C ILE A 42 7.60 -6.21 8.35
N VAL A 43 7.67 -6.26 9.68
CA VAL A 43 7.87 -5.07 10.53
C VAL A 43 9.17 -4.36 10.15
N PHE A 44 10.26 -5.10 9.97
CA PHE A 44 11.54 -4.53 9.53
C PHE A 44 11.46 -3.91 8.12
N GLY A 45 10.82 -4.58 7.17
CA GLY A 45 10.57 -4.01 5.83
C GLY A 45 9.72 -2.74 5.89
N SER A 46 8.67 -2.72 6.73
CA SER A 46 7.86 -1.52 6.95
C SER A 46 8.65 -0.40 7.63
N PHE A 47 9.53 -0.73 8.57
CA PHE A 47 10.45 0.22 9.18
C PHE A 47 11.32 0.90 8.14
N LEU A 48 11.94 0.14 7.22
CA LEU A 48 12.76 0.69 6.14
C LEU A 48 11.95 1.58 5.19
N CYS A 49 10.73 1.15 4.83
CA CYS A 49 9.81 1.97 4.03
C CYS A 49 9.48 3.29 4.73
N HIS A 50 9.16 3.27 6.02
CA HIS A 50 8.89 4.47 6.79
C HIS A 50 10.11 5.36 6.93
N PHE A 51 11.29 4.78 7.20
CA PHE A 51 12.55 5.49 7.32
C PHE A 51 12.84 6.32 6.07
N ILE A 52 12.79 5.69 4.89
CA ILE A 52 13.14 6.37 3.62
C ILE A 52 12.04 7.36 3.23
N ILE A 53 10.78 6.93 3.16
CA ILE A 53 9.70 7.78 2.66
C ILE A 53 9.46 8.98 3.58
N ARG A 54 9.37 8.77 4.89
CA ARG A 54 9.14 9.87 5.84
C ARG A 54 10.40 10.68 6.07
N GLY A 55 11.59 10.08 5.96
CA GLY A 55 12.85 10.82 5.93
C GLY A 55 12.90 11.81 4.77
N MET A 56 12.54 11.38 3.55
CA MET A 56 12.45 12.27 2.39
C MET A 56 11.43 13.40 2.59
N ASP A 57 10.27 13.12 3.19
CA ASP A 57 9.27 14.14 3.52
C ASP A 57 9.84 15.19 4.50
N ARG A 58 10.69 14.78 5.46
CA ARG A 58 11.35 15.72 6.38
C ARG A 58 12.46 16.53 5.72
N SER A 59 13.17 15.94 4.77
CA SER A 59 14.18 16.64 3.97
C SER A 59 13.57 17.58 2.92
N ALA A 60 12.25 17.63 2.77
CA ALA A 60 11.58 18.51 1.80
C ALA A 60 11.93 20.00 1.99
N GLY A 61 12.19 20.45 3.22
CA GLY A 61 12.65 21.81 3.49
C GLY A 61 14.02 22.12 2.85
N LEU A 62 14.95 21.17 2.91
CA LEU A 62 16.26 21.29 2.24
C LEU A 62 16.11 21.26 0.72
N LEU A 63 15.30 20.33 0.20
CA LEU A 63 15.03 20.23 -1.24
C LEU A 63 14.40 21.51 -1.78
N TYR A 64 13.52 22.15 -1.01
CA TYR A 64 12.97 23.46 -1.35
C TYR A 64 14.07 24.52 -1.51
N LEU A 65 15.04 24.58 -0.59
CA LEU A 65 16.17 25.52 -0.69
C LEU A 65 17.01 25.25 -1.96
N TYR A 66 17.30 23.99 -2.27
CA TYR A 66 18.00 23.63 -3.49
C TYR A 66 17.22 23.98 -4.76
N PHE A 67 15.89 23.82 -4.76
CA PHE A 67 15.05 24.26 -5.88
C PHE A 67 15.06 25.78 -6.01
N LEU A 68 15.00 26.51 -4.89
CA LEU A 68 15.01 27.96 -4.88
C LEU A 68 16.32 28.51 -5.45
N GLU A 69 17.45 27.95 -5.02
CA GLU A 69 18.78 28.31 -5.51
C GLU A 69 18.96 27.98 -7.01
N ARG A 70 18.50 26.80 -7.44
CA ARG A 70 18.67 26.31 -8.80
C ARG A 70 17.83 27.07 -9.82
N PHE A 71 16.54 27.27 -9.53
CA PHE A 71 15.59 27.83 -10.49
C PHE A 71 15.36 29.34 -10.32
N ARG A 72 15.79 29.93 -9.19
CA ARG A 72 15.68 31.36 -8.86
C ARG A 72 14.29 31.94 -9.09
N GLN A 73 13.26 31.13 -8.83
CA GLN A 73 11.85 31.51 -8.90
C GLN A 73 11.37 32.09 -7.55
N SER A 74 10.14 32.60 -7.52
CA SER A 74 9.55 33.07 -6.26
C SER A 74 9.50 31.96 -5.21
N ALA A 75 9.63 32.33 -3.93
CA ALA A 75 9.51 31.42 -2.81
C ALA A 75 8.17 30.66 -2.83
N ALA A 76 7.08 31.38 -3.11
CA ALA A 76 5.74 30.81 -3.19
C ALA A 76 5.63 29.77 -4.33
N THR A 77 6.16 30.07 -5.51
CA THR A 77 6.15 29.15 -6.65
C THR A 77 6.96 27.89 -6.33
N THR A 78 8.14 28.03 -5.74
CA THR A 78 9.02 26.91 -5.42
C THR A 78 8.43 25.97 -4.37
N ALA A 79 7.69 26.51 -3.39
CA ALA A 79 7.06 25.73 -2.33
C ALA A 79 6.01 24.73 -2.84
N TRP A 80 5.44 24.98 -4.02
CA TRP A 80 4.48 24.05 -4.63
C TRP A 80 5.10 22.67 -4.93
N ALA A 81 6.39 22.59 -5.27
CA ALA A 81 7.03 21.32 -5.64
C ALA A 81 6.91 20.25 -4.53
N THR A 82 7.19 20.64 -3.30
CA THR A 82 7.17 19.74 -2.13
C THR A 82 5.76 19.59 -1.55
N THR A 83 4.93 20.63 -1.66
CA THR A 83 3.54 20.62 -1.19
C THR A 83 2.67 19.72 -2.06
N ILE A 84 2.81 19.77 -3.39
CA ILE A 84 2.11 18.88 -4.33
C ILE A 84 2.48 17.43 -4.03
N ALA A 85 3.77 17.13 -3.84
CA ALA A 85 4.21 15.77 -3.49
C ALA A 85 3.51 15.23 -2.24
N SER A 86 3.41 16.06 -1.20
CA SER A 86 2.76 15.71 0.05
C SER A 86 1.25 15.55 -0.12
N ALA A 87 0.59 16.48 -0.82
CA ALA A 87 -0.85 16.46 -1.07
C ALA A 87 -1.26 15.20 -1.84
N ILE A 88 -0.57 14.89 -2.93
CA ILE A 88 -0.80 13.68 -3.73
C ILE A 88 -0.60 12.42 -2.88
N ARG A 89 0.43 12.37 -2.03
CA ARG A 89 0.67 11.21 -1.15
C ARG A 89 -0.54 10.92 -0.26
N PHE A 90 -1.13 11.95 0.35
CA PHE A 90 -2.28 11.82 1.23
C PHE A 90 -3.58 11.53 0.47
N MET A 91 -3.82 12.21 -0.65
CA MET A 91 -5.03 12.01 -1.46
C MET A 91 -5.12 10.61 -2.05
N LEU A 92 -3.96 10.01 -2.40
CA LEU A 92 -3.92 8.67 -3.01
C LEU A 92 -3.95 7.53 -1.99
N GLY A 93 -4.12 7.81 -0.70
CA GLY A 93 -4.26 6.79 0.34
C GLY A 93 -5.36 5.75 0.04
N PRO A 94 -6.62 6.15 -0.21
CA PRO A 94 -7.70 5.23 -0.55
C PRO A 94 -7.44 4.44 -1.84
N LEU A 95 -6.87 5.08 -2.86
CA LEU A 95 -6.50 4.42 -4.12
C LEU A 95 -5.45 3.33 -3.89
N CYS A 96 -4.43 3.62 -3.07
CA CYS A 96 -3.42 2.64 -2.71
C CYS A 96 -4.00 1.48 -1.91
N SER A 97 -4.95 1.75 -0.99
CA SER A 97 -5.66 0.70 -0.25
C SER A 97 -6.44 -0.21 -1.20
N PHE A 98 -7.16 0.34 -2.18
CA PHE A 98 -7.84 -0.43 -3.21
C PHE A 98 -6.85 -1.27 -4.03
N LEU A 99 -5.74 -0.67 -4.47
CA LEU A 99 -4.70 -1.38 -5.22
C LEU A 99 -4.09 -2.53 -4.43
N CYS A 100 -3.84 -2.36 -3.12
CA CYS A 100 -3.29 -3.41 -2.26
C CYS A 100 -4.28 -4.56 -2.01
N ASN A 101 -5.58 -4.26 -1.99
CA ASN A 101 -6.63 -5.27 -1.88
C ASN A 101 -6.71 -6.10 -3.17
N LYS A 102 -6.55 -5.46 -4.34
CA LYS A 102 -6.61 -6.12 -5.65
C LYS A 102 -5.30 -6.81 -6.05
N PHE A 103 -4.18 -6.14 -5.83
CA PHE A 103 -2.83 -6.57 -6.13
C PHE A 103 -2.06 -6.62 -4.81
N SER A 104 -1.58 -7.80 -4.41
CA SER A 104 -0.85 -7.98 -3.14
C SER A 104 0.13 -6.83 -2.82
N CYS A 105 0.17 -6.40 -1.55
CA CYS A 105 1.03 -5.32 -1.06
C CYS A 105 2.48 -5.39 -1.56
N ARG A 106 3.03 -6.60 -1.76
CA ARG A 106 4.36 -6.82 -2.35
C ARG A 106 4.54 -6.12 -3.70
N HIS A 107 3.63 -6.38 -4.63
CA HIS A 107 3.74 -5.87 -6.00
C HIS A 107 3.55 -4.36 -6.01
N VAL A 108 2.61 -3.86 -5.19
CA VAL A 108 2.35 -2.42 -5.08
C VAL A 108 3.59 -1.66 -4.59
N VAL A 109 4.29 -2.19 -3.57
CA VAL A 109 5.53 -1.57 -3.07
C VAL A 109 6.63 -1.60 -4.12
N ILE A 110 6.85 -2.75 -4.78
CA ILE A 110 7.92 -2.88 -5.79
C ILE A 110 7.69 -1.93 -6.96
N VAL A 111 6.45 -1.84 -7.46
CA VAL A 111 6.09 -0.89 -8.52
C VAL A 111 6.24 0.55 -8.04
N GLY A 112 5.76 0.85 -6.83
CA GLY A 112 5.88 2.17 -6.22
C GLY A 112 7.33 2.62 -6.05
N SER A 113 8.22 1.73 -5.61
CA SER A 113 9.64 2.02 -5.42
C SER A 113 10.36 2.24 -6.76
N LEU A 114 10.04 1.45 -7.80
CA LEU A 114 10.57 1.68 -9.15
C LEU A 114 10.13 3.03 -9.72
N ILE A 115 8.84 3.37 -9.60
CA ILE A 115 8.31 4.67 -10.02
C ILE A 115 9.02 5.80 -9.27
N LEU A 116 9.22 5.64 -7.96
CA LEU A 116 9.91 6.63 -7.13
C LEU A 116 11.38 6.82 -7.57
N THR A 117 12.11 5.73 -7.81
CA THR A 117 13.49 5.78 -8.31
C THR A 117 13.57 6.50 -9.66
N VAL A 118 12.73 6.11 -10.63
CA VAL A 118 12.70 6.74 -11.96
C VAL A 118 12.37 8.22 -11.85
N THR A 119 11.43 8.58 -10.97
CA THR A 119 11.06 9.98 -10.73
C THR A 119 12.20 10.81 -10.17
N LEU A 120 12.96 10.28 -9.22
CA LEU A 120 14.11 10.99 -8.65
C LEU A 120 15.19 11.21 -9.70
N ILE A 121 15.44 10.22 -10.56
CA ILE A 121 16.35 10.34 -11.70
C ILE A 121 15.83 11.40 -12.69
N MET A 122 14.54 11.36 -13.07
CA MET A 122 13.95 12.38 -13.95
C MET A 122 14.05 13.79 -13.37
N THR A 123 13.86 13.92 -12.05
CA THR A 123 13.99 15.21 -11.35
C THR A 123 15.43 15.73 -11.36
N ALA A 124 16.42 14.84 -11.35
CA ALA A 124 17.85 15.20 -11.46
C ALA A 124 18.18 15.91 -12.79
N TYR A 125 17.40 15.64 -13.84
CA TYR A 125 17.55 16.21 -15.19
C TYR A 125 16.52 17.32 -15.49
N ALA A 126 15.71 17.75 -14.52
CA ALA A 126 14.67 18.73 -14.75
C ALA A 126 15.24 20.10 -15.18
N PRO A 127 14.88 20.62 -16.37
CA PRO A 127 15.42 21.90 -16.87
C PRO A 127 14.73 23.12 -16.26
N ASN A 128 13.50 22.95 -15.78
CA ASN A 128 12.67 24.01 -15.22
C ASN A 128 11.86 23.50 -14.01
N LEU A 129 11.34 24.45 -13.23
CA LEU A 129 10.59 24.16 -12.01
C LEU A 129 9.24 23.46 -12.30
N GLU A 130 8.61 23.73 -13.44
CA GLU A 130 7.37 23.08 -13.85
C GLU A 130 7.57 21.56 -14.06
N THR A 131 8.70 21.17 -14.64
CA THR A 131 9.07 19.75 -14.76
C THR A 131 9.20 19.11 -13.39
N VAL A 132 9.76 19.83 -12.39
CA VAL A 132 9.86 19.34 -11.01
C VAL A 132 8.48 19.17 -10.36
N PHE A 133 7.51 20.03 -10.65
CA PHE A 133 6.13 19.85 -10.16
C PHE A 133 5.53 18.53 -10.66
N VAL A 134 5.76 18.21 -11.93
CA VAL A 134 5.25 16.97 -12.53
C VAL A 134 6.03 15.76 -12.01
N THR A 135 7.36 15.78 -12.11
CA THR A 135 8.19 14.64 -11.71
C THR A 135 8.17 14.47 -10.20
N PHE A 136 8.81 15.37 -9.46
CA PHE A 136 8.98 15.24 -8.01
C PHE A 136 7.66 15.33 -7.24
N GLY A 137 6.79 16.23 -7.68
CA GLY A 137 5.47 16.49 -7.12
C GLY A 137 4.48 15.36 -7.41
N PHE A 138 3.88 15.35 -8.60
CA PHE A 138 2.80 14.41 -8.94
C PHE A 138 3.27 12.96 -8.98
N ILE A 139 4.24 12.63 -9.85
CA ILE A 139 4.69 11.24 -10.04
C ILE A 139 5.41 10.74 -8.78
N GLY A 140 6.20 11.60 -8.16
CA GLY A 140 6.94 11.29 -6.94
C GLY A 140 6.02 11.11 -5.74
N GLY A 141 5.00 11.95 -5.60
CA GLY A 141 3.96 11.81 -4.57
C GLY A 141 3.20 10.49 -4.73
N PHE A 142 2.88 10.12 -5.98
CA PHE A 142 2.25 8.83 -6.29
C PHE A 142 3.13 7.64 -5.91
N GLY A 143 4.40 7.62 -6.34
CA GLY A 143 5.35 6.57 -5.97
C GLY A 143 5.51 6.42 -4.45
N ARG A 144 5.61 7.54 -3.73
CA ARG A 144 5.67 7.54 -2.26
C ARG A 144 4.40 6.98 -1.60
N SER A 145 3.22 7.27 -2.16
CA SER A 145 1.94 6.74 -1.66
C SER A 145 1.87 5.22 -1.81
N LEU A 146 2.27 4.71 -2.98
CA LEU A 146 2.30 3.27 -3.30
C LEU A 146 3.29 2.47 -2.45
N VAL A 147 4.31 3.10 -1.85
CA VAL A 147 5.20 2.44 -0.89
C VAL A 147 4.66 2.54 0.53
N TYR A 148 4.22 3.74 0.95
CA TYR A 148 3.83 4.02 2.32
C TYR A 148 2.55 3.26 2.75
N ALA A 149 1.50 3.31 1.94
CA ALA A 149 0.22 2.70 2.28
C ALA A 149 0.31 1.18 2.52
N PRO A 150 0.86 0.36 1.59
CA PRO A 150 1.02 -1.07 1.81
C PRO A 150 1.91 -1.41 3.01
N ALA A 151 2.94 -0.61 3.31
CA ALA A 151 3.81 -0.84 4.46
C ALA A 151 3.04 -0.75 5.79
N VAL A 152 2.16 0.25 5.92
CA VAL A 152 1.27 0.36 7.08
C VAL A 152 0.25 -0.80 7.12
N MET A 153 -0.36 -1.12 5.98
CA MET A 153 -1.42 -2.13 5.94
C MET A 153 -0.93 -3.54 6.25
N ILE A 154 0.22 -3.94 5.70
CA ILE A 154 0.72 -5.33 5.84
C ILE A 154 1.03 -5.68 7.30
N VAL A 155 1.53 -4.71 8.10
CA VAL A 155 1.78 -4.91 9.53
C VAL A 155 0.47 -5.13 10.28
N GLY A 156 -0.58 -4.37 9.95
CA GLY A 156 -1.91 -4.53 10.55
C GLY A 156 -2.61 -5.84 10.18
N ILE A 157 -2.23 -6.45 9.05
CA ILE A 157 -2.75 -7.75 8.60
C ILE A 157 -2.04 -8.91 9.29
N TYR A 158 -0.75 -8.79 9.56
CA TYR A 158 0.08 -9.87 10.12
C TYR A 158 -0.01 -10.02 11.64
N PHE A 159 -0.44 -8.97 12.35
CA PHE A 159 -0.50 -8.94 13.81
C PHE A 159 -1.90 -8.53 14.30
N ASN A 160 -2.44 -9.29 15.25
CA ASN A 160 -3.66 -8.96 15.98
C ASN A 160 -3.34 -8.72 17.46
N LYS A 161 -2.86 -9.73 18.20
CA LYS A 161 -2.58 -9.60 19.64
C LYS A 161 -1.39 -8.68 19.94
N LYS A 162 -0.35 -8.73 19.10
CA LYS A 162 0.88 -7.91 19.25
C LYS A 162 0.91 -6.69 18.33
N ARG A 163 -0.25 -6.28 17.81
CA ARG A 163 -0.36 -5.22 16.78
C ARG A 163 0.22 -3.89 17.26
N GLY A 164 0.00 -3.50 18.51
CA GLY A 164 0.53 -2.25 19.06
C GLY A 164 2.07 -2.18 19.00
N ILE A 165 2.74 -3.25 19.43
CA ILE A 165 4.20 -3.36 19.40
C ILE A 165 4.71 -3.40 17.95
N ALA A 166 4.08 -4.19 17.09
CA ALA A 166 4.48 -4.31 15.68
C ALA A 166 4.35 -2.99 14.92
N VAL A 167 3.23 -2.27 15.11
CA VAL A 167 3.01 -0.95 14.51
C VAL A 167 3.98 0.06 15.10
N GLY A 168 4.18 0.07 16.42
CA GLY A 168 5.13 0.98 17.08
C GLY A 168 6.57 0.80 16.60
N LEU A 169 7.03 -0.45 16.46
CA LEU A 169 8.34 -0.75 15.90
C LEU A 169 8.42 -0.33 14.43
N ALA A 170 7.41 -0.62 13.62
CA ALA A 170 7.38 -0.19 12.22
C ALA A 170 7.39 1.35 12.08
N THR A 171 6.67 2.09 12.92
CA THR A 171 6.59 3.56 12.87
C THR A 171 7.78 4.25 13.52
N SER A 172 8.53 3.56 14.40
CA SER A 172 9.77 4.11 14.97
C SER A 172 10.78 4.52 13.88
N GLY A 173 10.75 3.85 12.71
CA GLY A 173 11.55 4.21 11.54
C GLY A 173 11.31 5.64 11.05
N VAL A 174 10.12 6.20 11.27
CA VAL A 174 9.83 7.61 10.98
C VAL A 174 10.71 8.53 11.82
N GLY A 175 10.92 8.22 13.10
CA GLY A 175 11.78 9.00 14.00
C GLY A 175 13.22 8.98 13.50
N PHE A 176 13.80 7.78 13.36
CA PHE A 176 15.17 7.62 12.87
C PHE A 176 15.38 8.27 11.50
N GLY A 177 14.43 8.08 10.57
CA GLY A 177 14.49 8.69 9.24
C GLY A 177 14.41 10.22 9.29
N SER A 178 13.61 10.77 10.21
CA SER A 178 13.50 12.23 10.39
C SER A 178 14.79 12.88 10.89
N PHE A 179 15.59 12.16 11.69
CA PHE A 179 16.88 12.65 12.18
C PHE A 179 18.02 12.43 11.16
N ALA A 180 18.10 11.24 10.56
CA ALA A 180 19.21 10.89 9.68
C ALA A 180 19.06 11.46 8.26
N ALA A 181 17.85 11.45 7.68
CA ALA A 181 17.65 11.78 6.28
C ALA A 181 18.00 13.23 5.92
N PRO A 182 17.70 14.26 6.74
CA PRO A 182 18.12 15.63 6.43
C PRO A 182 19.64 15.77 6.34
N VAL A 183 20.39 15.20 7.29
CA VAL A 183 21.86 15.21 7.29
C VAL A 183 22.43 14.50 6.06
N ILE A 184 21.88 13.33 5.72
CA ILE A 184 22.31 12.58 4.53
C ILE A 184 22.01 13.36 3.25
N VAL A 185 20.83 14.00 3.16
CA VAL A 185 20.45 14.80 1.99
C VAL A 185 21.34 16.03 1.85
N GLU A 186 21.58 16.76 2.94
CA GLU A 186 22.46 17.93 2.94
C GLU A 186 23.87 17.55 2.49
N MET A 187 24.46 16.49 3.06
CA MET A 187 25.77 16.00 2.64
C MET A 187 25.77 15.57 1.16
N ALA A 188 24.75 14.83 0.73
CA ALA A 188 24.65 14.35 -0.65
C ALA A 188 24.59 15.51 -1.66
N PHE A 189 23.77 16.53 -1.40
CA PHE A 189 23.63 17.68 -2.29
C PHE A 189 24.81 18.65 -2.19
N HIS A 190 25.44 18.78 -1.02
CA HIS A 190 26.63 19.62 -0.84
C HIS A 190 27.85 19.05 -1.59
N PHE A 191 28.11 17.74 -1.49
CA PHE A 191 29.29 17.13 -2.14
C PHE A 191 29.08 16.78 -3.61
N TYR A 192 27.89 16.33 -4.00
CA TYR A 192 27.62 15.84 -5.35
C TYR A 192 26.72 16.78 -6.18
N GLY A 193 26.37 17.94 -5.61
CA GLY A 193 25.51 18.92 -6.25
C GLY A 193 24.05 18.45 -6.40
N TYR A 194 23.28 19.23 -7.17
CA TYR A 194 21.85 18.99 -7.37
C TYR A 194 21.56 17.61 -7.95
N SER A 195 22.11 17.28 -9.14
CA SER A 195 21.80 16.02 -9.82
C SER A 195 22.36 14.81 -9.06
N GLY A 196 23.57 14.92 -8.49
CA GLY A 196 24.19 13.87 -7.70
C GLY A 196 23.42 13.54 -6.42
N GLY A 197 22.90 14.56 -5.74
CA GLY A 197 22.01 14.40 -4.58
C GLY A 197 20.76 13.59 -4.91
N PHE A 198 20.12 13.86 -6.06
CA PHE A 198 18.97 13.08 -6.53
C PHE A 198 19.32 11.64 -6.92
N TYR A 199 20.51 11.37 -7.46
CA TYR A 199 20.95 9.99 -7.72
C TYR A 199 21.17 9.19 -6.45
N ILE A 200 21.75 9.80 -5.41
CA ILE A 200 21.92 9.17 -4.10
C ILE A 200 20.55 8.85 -3.48
N LEU A 201 19.61 9.79 -3.55
CA LEU A 201 18.22 9.55 -3.12
C LEU A 201 17.54 8.43 -3.93
N ALA A 202 17.79 8.35 -5.23
CA ALA A 202 17.28 7.28 -6.08
C ALA A 202 17.87 5.90 -5.68
N GLY A 203 19.14 5.88 -5.25
CA GLY A 203 19.81 4.73 -4.66
C GLY A 203 19.15 4.27 -3.35
N PHE A 204 18.77 5.18 -2.47
CA PHE A 204 17.96 4.82 -1.29
C PHE A 204 16.58 4.31 -1.70
N ALA A 205 15.93 4.94 -2.68
CA ALA A 205 14.60 4.53 -3.15
C ALA A 205 14.59 3.11 -3.76
N ILE A 206 15.63 2.69 -4.48
CA ILE A 206 15.65 1.34 -5.07
C ILE A 206 15.76 0.23 -4.01
N ASN A 207 16.39 0.51 -2.87
CA ASN A 207 16.44 -0.42 -1.73
C ASN A 207 15.05 -0.74 -1.15
N LEU A 208 14.04 0.11 -1.41
CA LEU A 208 12.66 -0.18 -1.06
C LEU A 208 12.08 -1.36 -1.83
N CYS A 209 12.61 -1.70 -3.01
CA CYS A 209 12.23 -2.93 -3.72
C CYS A 209 12.54 -4.16 -2.87
N ILE A 210 13.70 -4.16 -2.20
CA ILE A 210 14.13 -5.25 -1.31
C ILE A 210 13.18 -5.33 -0.12
N ALA A 211 12.85 -4.20 0.50
CA ALA A 211 11.85 -4.14 1.57
C ALA A 211 10.48 -4.68 1.10
N GLY A 212 10.05 -4.35 -0.12
CA GLY A 212 8.84 -4.88 -0.73
C GLY A 212 8.86 -6.41 -0.93
N MET A 213 10.02 -6.99 -1.24
CA MET A 213 10.16 -8.45 -1.38
C MET A 213 9.92 -9.20 -0.06
N LEU A 214 10.19 -8.56 1.09
CA LEU A 214 9.91 -9.14 2.41
C LEU A 214 8.40 -9.26 2.69
N PHE A 215 7.55 -8.48 2.00
CA PHE A 215 6.11 -8.49 2.20
C PHE A 215 5.49 -9.73 1.57
N ARG A 216 5.53 -10.85 2.29
CA ARG A 216 4.87 -12.08 1.87
C ARG A 216 3.35 -11.89 1.98
N PRO A 217 2.55 -12.24 0.95
CA PRO A 217 1.11 -12.29 1.10
C PRO A 217 0.69 -13.51 1.92
N LEU A 218 -0.27 -13.34 2.84
CA LEU A 218 -0.86 -14.46 3.58
C LEU A 218 -1.70 -15.34 2.65
N GLN A 219 -1.72 -16.65 2.92
CA GLN A 219 -2.47 -17.65 2.14
C GLN A 219 -3.95 -17.28 2.01
N LYS A 220 -4.56 -16.76 3.08
CA LYS A 220 -5.96 -16.32 3.08
C LYS A 220 -6.20 -15.02 2.32
N GLN A 221 -5.24 -14.09 2.28
CA GLN A 221 -5.33 -12.95 1.36
C GLN A 221 -5.30 -13.41 -0.10
N ARG A 222 -4.49 -14.42 -0.43
CA ARG A 222 -4.52 -15.02 -1.77
C ARG A 222 -5.88 -15.64 -2.08
N LEU A 223 -6.51 -16.31 -1.12
CA LEU A 223 -7.85 -16.90 -1.28
C LEU A 223 -8.94 -15.84 -1.42
N LEU A 224 -8.92 -14.77 -0.61
CA LEU A 224 -9.87 -13.65 -0.71
C LEU A 224 -9.69 -12.89 -2.02
N MET A 225 -8.45 -12.62 -2.45
CA MET A 225 -8.16 -12.04 -3.77
C MET A 225 -8.66 -12.95 -4.90
N ALA A 226 -8.52 -14.27 -4.77
CA ALA A 226 -9.03 -15.22 -5.74
C ALA A 226 -10.57 -15.28 -5.78
N PHE A 227 -11.24 -15.15 -4.64
CA PHE A 227 -12.69 -15.10 -4.55
C PHE A 227 -13.26 -13.80 -5.15
N ASP A 228 -12.68 -12.65 -4.79
CA ASP A 228 -13.08 -11.34 -5.33
C ASP A 228 -12.92 -11.28 -6.85
N LYS A 229 -11.78 -11.78 -7.37
CA LYS A 229 -11.56 -11.92 -8.82
C LYS A 229 -12.61 -12.81 -9.48
N ARG A 230 -13.03 -13.90 -8.83
CA ARG A 230 -14.07 -14.81 -9.33
C ARG A 230 -15.46 -14.15 -9.33
N GLN A 231 -15.76 -13.29 -8.35
CA GLN A 231 -17.01 -12.51 -8.29
C GLN A 231 -17.05 -11.40 -9.35
N GLU A 232 -15.95 -10.69 -9.58
CA GLU A 232 -15.83 -9.70 -10.66
C GLU A 232 -16.04 -10.34 -12.03
N PHE A 233 -15.43 -11.50 -12.30
CA PHE A 233 -15.68 -12.23 -13.56
C PHE A 233 -17.15 -12.62 -13.72
N LYS A 234 -17.82 -13.06 -12.64
CA LYS A 234 -19.25 -13.34 -12.68
C LYS A 234 -20.08 -12.09 -12.98
N LYS A 235 -19.78 -10.96 -12.35
CA LYS A 235 -20.46 -9.68 -12.65
C LYS A 235 -20.28 -9.27 -14.11
N ILE A 236 -19.05 -9.32 -14.63
CA ILE A 236 -18.76 -8.97 -16.03
C ILE A 236 -19.51 -9.92 -16.98
N ALA A 237 -19.48 -11.23 -16.72
CA ALA A 237 -20.20 -12.21 -17.52
C ALA A 237 -21.72 -11.96 -17.51
N ILE A 238 -22.31 -11.67 -16.35
CA ILE A 238 -23.74 -11.34 -16.22
C ILE A 238 -24.07 -10.05 -16.99
N THR A 239 -23.27 -8.99 -16.84
CA THR A 239 -23.46 -7.74 -17.57
C THR A 239 -23.36 -7.94 -19.08
N LEU A 240 -22.42 -8.75 -19.55
CA LEU A 240 -22.30 -9.09 -20.98
C LEU A 240 -23.51 -9.88 -21.48
N ILE A 241 -23.99 -10.88 -20.73
CA ILE A 241 -25.22 -11.63 -21.07
C ILE A 241 -26.42 -10.69 -21.13
N LEU A 242 -26.60 -9.82 -20.13
CA LEU A 242 -27.70 -8.85 -20.11
C LEU A 242 -27.61 -7.85 -21.26
N THR A 243 -26.41 -7.45 -21.67
CA THR A 243 -26.21 -6.53 -22.79
C THR A 243 -26.52 -7.21 -24.12
N VAL A 244 -26.12 -8.47 -24.30
CA VAL A 244 -26.45 -9.27 -25.50
C VAL A 244 -27.95 -9.57 -25.58
N CYS A 245 -28.60 -9.94 -24.46
CA CYS A 245 -30.05 -10.13 -24.40
C CYS A 245 -30.85 -8.85 -24.65
N LYS A 246 -30.26 -7.66 -24.50
CA LYS A 246 -30.94 -6.38 -24.76
C LYS A 246 -30.86 -5.95 -26.23
N TRP A 247 -30.10 -6.68 -27.05
CA TRP A 247 -29.85 -6.41 -28.48
C TRP A 247 -30.48 -7.44 -29.42
N ASN A 248 -31.26 -8.38 -28.88
CA ASN A 248 -31.99 -9.41 -29.62
C ASN A 248 -33.47 -9.34 -29.24
#